data_AF-A0A8J2M2J1-F1
#
_entry.id   AF-A0A8J2M2J1-F1
#
_cell.length_a   1.000
_cell.length_b   1.000
_cell.length_c   1.000
_cell.angle_alpha   90.00
_cell.angle_beta   90.00
_cell.angle_gamma   90.00
#
_symmetry.space_group_name_H-M   'P 1'
#
loop_
_entity.id
_entity.type
_entity.pdbx_description
1 polymer ?
#
loop_
_entity_poly.entity_id
_entity_poly.type
_entity_poly.pdbx_seq_one_letter_code
_entity_poly.pdbx_strand_id
1 'polypeptide(L)'
;MSLSSTPFSYQGYSSDVSSSEYYCLDSNETECLEHYENNLEKYKDERDAIQKKTFTKWVSKHLGKTGLHVEDLFVDLTDGYNLIALLEALSAEKLPRENGYTRFHRIQNVQYCLDFLKRKNIKTVNIRPEDIVEGSPKLTLGLIWTIILNFQVSVIKQRQRENSGTQ
;
A
#
# COMPACT_ATOMS: atom_id res chain seq x y z
N MET A 1 12.75 -46.08 -56.66
CA MET A 1 13.88 -45.67 -55.81
C MET A 1 13.46 -45.92 -54.38
N SER A 2 14.23 -46.75 -53.68
CA SER A 2 13.89 -47.48 -52.46
C SER A 2 13.85 -46.59 -51.21
N LEU A 3 12.76 -46.68 -50.45
CA LEU A 3 12.70 -46.28 -49.05
C LEU A 3 13.09 -47.49 -48.19
N SER A 4 14.21 -47.43 -47.48
CA SER A 4 14.56 -48.40 -46.45
C SER A 4 14.87 -47.68 -45.15
N SER A 5 13.97 -47.84 -44.19
CA SER A 5 14.07 -47.39 -42.81
C SER A 5 15.18 -48.17 -42.09
N THR A 6 16.12 -47.48 -41.46
CA THR A 6 17.00 -48.05 -40.43
C THR A 6 16.62 -47.46 -39.06
N PRO A 7 16.51 -48.29 -38.00
CA PRO A 7 16.17 -47.82 -36.67
C PRO A 7 17.45 -47.32 -35.97
N PHE A 8 17.46 -46.06 -35.52
CA PHE A 8 18.51 -45.60 -34.63
C PHE A 8 18.12 -46.00 -33.20
N SER A 9 18.77 -47.04 -32.70
CA SER A 9 18.70 -47.47 -31.30
C SER A 9 19.21 -46.35 -30.40
N TYR A 10 18.36 -45.88 -29.49
CA TYR A 10 18.78 -45.05 -28.36
C TYR A 10 19.62 -45.94 -27.42
N GLN A 11 20.95 -45.82 -27.50
CA GLN A 11 21.83 -46.39 -26.49
C GLN A 11 21.64 -45.58 -25.20
N GLY A 12 21.34 -46.30 -24.11
CA GLY A 12 21.01 -45.74 -22.81
C GLY A 12 22.12 -44.84 -22.26
N TYR A 13 21.72 -43.66 -21.81
CA TYR A 13 22.49 -42.92 -20.81
C TYR A 13 22.30 -43.63 -19.47
N SER A 14 23.42 -44.01 -18.86
CA SER A 14 23.50 -44.57 -17.52
C SER A 14 22.81 -43.64 -16.52
N SER A 15 21.83 -44.17 -15.79
CA SER A 15 21.01 -43.45 -14.80
C SER A 15 21.65 -43.35 -13.42
N ASP A 16 22.99 -43.41 -13.34
CA ASP A 16 23.71 -43.42 -12.06
C ASP A 16 24.36 -42.07 -11.77
N VAL A 17 23.56 -41.00 -11.87
CA VAL A 17 23.86 -39.71 -11.23
C VAL A 17 22.72 -39.42 -10.27
N SER A 18 23.02 -39.46 -8.98
CA SER A 18 22.07 -39.19 -7.90
C SER A 18 21.37 -37.84 -8.11
N SER A 19 20.04 -37.80 -7.99
CA SER A 19 19.25 -36.55 -8.07
C SER A 19 19.65 -35.48 -7.03
N SER A 20 20.50 -35.81 -6.06
CA SER A 20 21.05 -34.84 -5.09
C SER A 20 22.09 -33.88 -5.68
N GLU A 21 22.63 -34.14 -6.87
CA GLU A 21 23.66 -33.29 -7.47
C GLU A 21 23.11 -32.16 -8.35
N TYR A 22 21.79 -31.98 -8.44
CA TYR A 22 21.22 -31.00 -9.38
C TYR A 22 21.22 -29.55 -8.86
N TYR A 23 21.34 -29.29 -7.55
CA TYR A 23 21.69 -27.97 -7.00
C TYR A 23 22.33 -28.11 -5.60
N CYS A 24 23.66 -28.20 -5.51
CA CYS A 24 24.38 -27.90 -4.27
C CYS A 24 25.08 -26.57 -4.49
N LEU A 25 24.41 -25.46 -4.13
CA LEU A 25 25.02 -24.13 -4.17
C LEU A 25 26.25 -24.15 -3.25
N ASP A 26 27.38 -23.61 -3.71
CA ASP A 26 28.57 -23.51 -2.87
C ASP A 26 28.23 -22.67 -1.62
N SER A 27 28.86 -22.98 -0.47
CA SER A 27 28.56 -22.29 0.80
C SER A 27 28.74 -20.77 0.67
N ASN A 28 29.67 -20.35 -0.20
CA ASN A 28 29.95 -18.95 -0.50
C ASN A 28 28.87 -18.28 -1.38
N GLU A 29 28.24 -19.03 -2.31
CA GLU A 29 27.12 -18.53 -3.12
C GLU A 29 25.85 -18.37 -2.29
N THR A 30 25.63 -19.28 -1.33
CA THR A 30 24.49 -19.22 -0.40
C THR A 30 24.61 -18.01 0.53
N GLU A 31 25.79 -17.76 1.09
CA GLU A 31 26.05 -16.59 1.94
C GLU A 31 25.89 -15.25 1.19
N CYS A 32 26.30 -15.20 -0.08
CA CYS A 32 26.12 -14.01 -0.92
C CYS A 32 24.64 -13.73 -1.24
N LEU A 33 23.85 -14.77 -1.53
CA LEU A 33 22.42 -14.65 -1.78
C LEU A 33 21.68 -14.20 -0.52
N GLU A 34 21.97 -14.81 0.64
CA GLU A 34 21.41 -14.39 1.92
C GLU A 34 21.77 -12.93 2.24
N HIS A 35 23.02 -12.52 2.02
CA HIS A 35 23.42 -11.13 2.22
C HIS A 35 22.68 -10.17 1.28
N TYR A 36 22.45 -10.55 0.02
CA TYR A 36 21.70 -9.73 -0.93
C TYR A 36 20.22 -9.60 -0.53
N GLU A 37 19.58 -10.71 -0.15
CA GLU A 37 18.19 -10.74 0.32
C GLU A 37 18.00 -9.90 1.58
N ASN A 38 18.89 -10.07 2.58
CA ASN A 38 18.87 -9.28 3.80
C ASN A 38 19.03 -7.78 3.54
N ASN A 39 19.92 -7.40 2.62
CA ASN A 39 20.06 -6.00 2.25
C ASN A 39 18.82 -5.47 1.53
N LEU A 40 18.24 -6.25 0.61
CA LEU A 40 17.01 -5.88 -0.09
C LEU A 40 15.84 -5.68 0.90
N GLU A 41 15.70 -6.56 1.88
CA GLU A 41 14.69 -6.46 2.93
C GLU A 41 14.92 -5.23 3.82
N LYS A 42 16.16 -4.99 4.24
CA LYS A 42 16.52 -3.78 5.00
C LYS A 42 16.20 -2.49 4.24
N TYR A 43 16.53 -2.41 2.95
CA TYR A 43 16.21 -1.23 2.13
C TYR A 43 14.70 -1.06 1.95
N LYS A 44 13.95 -2.15 1.88
CA LYS A 44 12.49 -2.11 1.81
C LYS A 44 11.89 -1.57 3.12
N ASP A 45 12.33 -2.09 4.26
CA ASP A 45 11.86 -1.64 5.58
C ASP A 45 12.19 -0.17 5.84
N GLU A 46 13.39 0.28 5.47
CA GLU A 46 13.79 1.68 5.60
C GLU A 46 12.90 2.61 4.76
N ARG A 47 12.60 2.21 3.51
CA ARG A 47 11.71 2.96 2.63
C ARG A 47 10.28 3.00 3.16
N ASP A 48 9.76 1.88 3.65
CA ASP A 48 8.41 1.80 4.22
C ASP A 48 8.31 2.63 5.51
N ALA A 49 9.36 2.65 6.35
CA ALA A 49 9.44 3.49 7.54
C ALA A 49 9.47 4.99 7.19
N ILE A 50 10.23 5.39 6.17
CA ILE A 50 10.26 6.78 5.68
C ILE A 50 8.90 7.19 5.13
N GLN A 51 8.25 6.31 4.38
CA GLN A 51 6.91 6.56 3.83
C GLN A 51 5.88 6.74 4.96
N LYS A 52 5.84 5.81 5.91
CA LYS A 52 4.98 5.91 7.10
C LYS A 52 5.20 7.23 7.82
N LYS A 53 6.46 7.56 8.15
CA LYS A 53 6.81 8.80 8.86
C LYS A 53 6.37 10.06 8.10
N THR A 54 6.52 10.06 6.78
CA THR A 54 6.11 11.17 5.94
C THR A 54 4.59 11.35 5.95
N PHE A 55 3.84 10.25 5.79
CA PHE A 55 2.38 10.27 5.82
C PHE A 55 1.85 10.63 7.21
N THR A 56 2.44 10.10 8.28
CA THR A 56 2.08 10.44 9.67
C THR A 56 2.19 11.94 9.89
N LYS A 57 3.34 12.54 9.54
CA LYS A 57 3.55 13.98 9.67
C LYS A 57 2.54 14.79 8.86
N TRP A 58 2.21 14.32 7.65
CA TRP A 58 1.25 14.99 6.79
C TRP A 58 -0.16 14.99 7.39
N VAL A 59 -0.63 13.84 7.89
CA VAL A 59 -1.93 13.71 8.56
C VAL A 59 -1.94 14.59 9.82
N SER A 60 -0.93 14.46 10.69
CA SER A 60 -0.85 15.24 11.93
C SER A 60 -0.79 16.75 11.68
N LYS A 61 -0.19 17.20 10.58
CA LYS A 61 -0.19 18.62 10.18
C LYS A 61 -1.60 19.15 9.91
N HIS A 62 -2.46 18.36 9.25
CA HIS A 62 -3.83 18.77 8.93
C HIS A 62 -4.78 18.63 10.13
N LEU A 63 -4.49 17.69 11.04
CA LEU A 63 -5.24 17.48 12.28
C LEU A 63 -4.81 18.41 13.43
N GLY A 64 -3.62 19.03 13.36
CA GLY A 64 -3.10 19.85 14.47
C GLY A 64 -4.01 21.00 14.92
N LYS A 65 -4.91 21.50 14.05
CA LYS A 65 -5.89 22.53 14.41
C LYS A 65 -7.14 22.00 15.11
N THR A 66 -7.41 20.69 15.06
CA THR A 66 -8.57 20.05 15.68
C THR A 66 -8.24 19.45 17.06
N GLY A 67 -6.98 19.54 17.50
CA GLY A 67 -6.50 18.93 18.75
C GLY A 67 -6.29 17.42 18.65
N LEU A 68 -6.47 16.82 17.47
CA LEU A 68 -6.23 15.41 17.21
C LEU A 68 -4.77 15.19 16.82
N HIS A 69 -4.20 14.06 17.28
CA HIS A 69 -2.83 13.66 16.99
C HIS A 69 -2.79 12.22 16.48
N VAL A 70 -1.87 11.96 15.55
CA VAL A 70 -1.59 10.63 15.01
C VAL A 70 -0.11 10.35 15.21
N GLU A 71 0.19 9.32 16.00
CA GLU A 71 1.53 8.79 16.26
C GLU A 71 1.79 7.57 15.36
N ASP A 72 0.82 6.65 15.32
CA ASP A 72 0.86 5.47 14.49
C ASP A 72 -0.36 5.41 13.56
N LEU A 73 -0.13 5.66 12.26
CA LEU A 73 -1.15 5.57 11.21
C LEU A 73 -1.92 4.24 11.21
N PHE A 74 -1.28 3.12 11.55
CA PHE A 74 -1.91 1.80 11.46
C PHE A 74 -2.81 1.48 12.65
N VAL A 75 -2.73 2.29 13.71
CA VAL A 75 -3.54 2.15 14.93
C VAL A 75 -4.54 3.30 15.01
N ASP A 76 -4.07 4.52 14.84
CA ASP A 76 -4.85 5.74 15.11
C ASP A 76 -5.89 6.03 14.02
N LEU A 77 -5.86 5.32 12.88
CA LEU A 77 -6.88 5.43 11.84
C LEU A 77 -7.96 4.34 11.92
N THR A 78 -7.78 3.34 12.78
CA THR A 78 -8.61 2.11 12.81
C THR A 78 -10.04 2.33 13.30
N ASP A 79 -10.30 3.42 14.02
CA ASP A 79 -11.64 3.78 14.50
C ASP A 79 -12.43 4.68 13.53
N GLY A 80 -11.75 5.18 12.50
CA GLY A 80 -12.26 6.08 11.47
C GLY A 80 -12.38 7.56 11.88
N TYR A 81 -12.23 7.94 13.16
CA TYR A 81 -12.44 9.34 13.58
C TYR A 81 -11.40 10.29 12.99
N ASN A 82 -10.13 9.88 13.01
CA ASN A 82 -9.04 10.67 12.44
C ASN A 82 -9.16 10.79 10.91
N LEU A 83 -9.65 9.75 10.22
CA LEU A 83 -9.92 9.80 8.78
C LEU A 83 -11.05 10.77 8.45
N ILE A 84 -12.14 10.72 9.22
CA ILE A 84 -13.26 11.66 9.08
C ILE A 84 -12.75 13.08 9.28
N ALA A 85 -12.06 13.35 10.39
CA ALA A 85 -11.54 14.68 10.70
C ALA A 85 -10.57 15.20 9.62
N LEU A 86 -9.73 14.32 9.07
CA LEU A 86 -8.82 14.66 7.98
C LEU A 86 -9.59 15.07 6.72
N LEU A 87 -10.61 14.31 6.31
CA LEU A 87 -11.41 14.64 5.14
C LEU A 87 -12.22 15.93 5.34
N GLU A 88 -12.75 16.18 6.53
CA GLU A 88 -13.41 17.45 6.85
C GLU A 88 -12.42 18.62 6.77
N ALA A 89 -11.20 18.46 7.30
CA ALA A 89 -10.17 19.50 7.26
C ALA A 89 -9.72 19.84 5.83
N LEU A 90 -9.66 18.84 4.95
CA LEU A 90 -9.22 19.00 3.55
C LEU A 90 -10.32 19.55 2.63
N SER A 91 -11.58 19.18 2.88
CA SER A 91 -12.71 19.51 2.01
C SER A 91 -13.60 20.65 2.52
N ALA A 92 -13.47 21.01 3.81
CA ALA A 92 -14.39 21.89 4.53
C ALA A 92 -15.85 21.39 4.55
N GLU A 93 -16.10 20.11 4.26
CA GLU A 93 -17.42 19.48 4.35
C GLU A 93 -17.56 18.65 5.63
N LYS A 94 -18.76 18.57 6.18
CA LYS A 94 -19.06 17.72 7.33
C LYS A 94 -19.43 16.31 6.92
N LEU A 95 -18.87 15.33 7.61
CA LEU A 95 -19.12 13.90 7.39
C LEU A 95 -19.90 13.32 8.58
N PRO A 96 -20.78 12.33 8.35
CA PRO A 96 -21.46 11.60 9.41
C PRO A 96 -20.45 10.83 10.27
N ARG A 97 -20.83 10.58 11.54
CA ARG A 97 -20.04 9.85 12.53
C ARG A 97 -20.95 8.96 13.35
N GLU A 98 -20.62 7.68 13.42
CA GLU A 98 -21.21 6.74 14.37
C GLU A 98 -20.47 6.80 15.70
N ASN A 99 -21.22 7.06 16.77
CA ASN A 99 -20.69 7.09 18.13
C ASN A 99 -20.78 5.69 18.74
N GLY A 100 -19.63 5.07 18.99
CA GLY A 100 -19.56 3.78 19.66
C GLY A 100 -18.19 3.13 19.58
N TYR A 101 -17.96 2.12 20.42
CA TYR A 101 -16.65 1.47 20.56
C TYR A 101 -16.57 0.10 19.85
N THR A 102 -17.69 -0.44 19.39
CA THR A 102 -17.74 -1.77 18.76
C THR A 102 -17.12 -1.74 17.36
N ARG A 103 -16.66 -2.91 16.87
CA ARG A 103 -16.09 -3.06 15.51
C ARG A 103 -17.06 -2.57 14.43
N PHE A 104 -18.37 -2.74 14.63
CA PHE A 104 -19.39 -2.26 13.70
C PHE A 104 -19.34 -0.73 13.51
N HIS A 105 -19.25 0.04 14.61
CA HIS A 105 -19.17 1.51 14.52
C HIS A 105 -17.88 1.96 13.82
N ARG A 106 -16.75 1.30 14.10
CA ARG A 106 -15.48 1.58 13.42
C ARG A 106 -15.57 1.36 11.92
N ILE A 107 -16.14 0.22 11.51
CA ILE A 107 -16.39 -0.12 10.10
C ILE A 107 -17.28 0.95 9.45
N GLN A 108 -18.36 1.37 10.10
CA GLN A 108 -19.24 2.41 9.58
C GLN A 108 -18.53 3.76 9.41
N ASN A 109 -17.72 4.17 10.39
CA ASN A 109 -16.95 5.42 10.31
C ASN A 109 -15.95 5.39 9.13
N VAL A 110 -15.25 4.28 8.92
CA VAL A 110 -14.38 4.12 7.75
C VAL A 110 -15.19 4.08 6.45
N GLN A 111 -16.33 3.38 6.43
CA GLN A 111 -17.22 3.31 5.27
C GLN A 111 -17.68 4.70 4.83
N TYR A 112 -18.07 5.57 5.76
CA TYR A 112 -18.42 6.97 5.46
C TYR A 112 -17.27 7.73 4.77
N CYS A 113 -16.02 7.47 5.16
CA CYS A 113 -14.84 8.07 4.51
C CYS A 113 -14.69 7.57 3.07
N LEU A 114 -14.82 6.26 2.84
CA LEU A 114 -14.70 5.67 1.50
C LEU A 114 -15.83 6.15 0.58
N ASP A 115 -17.05 6.22 1.08
CA ASP A 115 -18.19 6.74 0.33
C ASP A 115 -18.06 8.23 0.01
N PHE A 116 -17.50 9.02 0.92
CA PHE A 116 -17.16 10.41 0.64
C PHE A 116 -16.18 10.54 -0.53
N LEU A 117 -15.09 9.75 -0.53
CA LEU A 117 -14.12 9.74 -1.63
C LEU A 117 -14.77 9.31 -2.95
N LYS A 118 -15.62 8.28 -2.91
CA LYS A 118 -16.39 7.83 -4.08
C LYS A 118 -17.31 8.93 -4.63
N ARG A 119 -18.03 9.67 -3.77
CA ARG A 119 -18.86 10.83 -4.18
C ARG A 119 -18.04 11.94 -4.81
N LYS A 120 -16.79 12.12 -4.40
CA LYS A 120 -15.82 13.04 -5.03
C LYS A 120 -15.19 12.49 -6.32
N ASN A 121 -15.70 11.36 -6.83
CA ASN A 121 -15.19 10.66 -8.01
C ASN A 121 -13.73 10.18 -7.87
N ILE A 122 -13.30 9.90 -6.62
CA ILE A 122 -11.98 9.36 -6.30
C ILE A 122 -12.12 7.84 -6.16
N LYS A 123 -11.31 7.09 -6.90
CA LYS A 123 -11.36 5.62 -6.90
C LYS A 123 -10.49 5.05 -5.79
N THR A 124 -11.09 4.38 -4.81
CA THR A 124 -10.40 3.57 -3.78
C THR A 124 -10.47 2.09 -4.14
N VAL A 125 -9.90 1.72 -5.29
CA VAL A 125 -9.96 0.33 -5.80
C VAL A 125 -9.27 -0.61 -4.81
N ASN A 126 -9.96 -1.71 -4.47
CA ASN A 126 -9.43 -2.77 -3.62
C ASN A 126 -9.10 -2.36 -2.17
N ILE A 127 -9.83 -1.39 -1.62
CA ILE A 127 -9.78 -1.05 -0.19
C ILE A 127 -11.18 -1.23 0.39
N ARG A 128 -11.31 -2.11 1.38
CA ARG A 128 -12.53 -2.31 2.16
C ARG A 128 -12.41 -1.62 3.52
N PRO A 129 -13.52 -1.27 4.18
CA PRO A 129 -13.47 -0.68 5.51
C PRO A 129 -12.76 -1.57 6.53
N GLU A 130 -12.98 -2.88 6.45
CA GLU A 130 -12.40 -3.86 7.38
C GLU A 130 -10.87 -3.87 7.33
N ASP A 131 -10.30 -3.69 6.14
CA ASP A 131 -8.84 -3.64 5.96
C ASP A 131 -8.20 -2.50 6.76
N ILE A 132 -8.90 -1.38 6.86
CA ILE A 132 -8.44 -0.20 7.60
C ILE A 132 -8.69 -0.37 9.10
N VAL A 133 -9.84 -0.94 9.48
CA VAL A 133 -10.15 -1.23 10.89
C VAL A 133 -9.18 -2.27 11.48
N GLU A 134 -8.69 -3.19 10.65
CA GLU A 134 -7.66 -4.17 11.02
C GLU A 134 -6.24 -3.59 10.97
N GLY A 135 -6.07 -2.36 10.50
CA GLY A 135 -4.78 -1.67 10.48
C GLY A 135 -3.82 -2.21 9.41
N SER A 136 -4.34 -2.74 8.30
CA SER A 136 -3.51 -3.26 7.19
C SER A 136 -2.54 -2.18 6.70
N PRO A 137 -1.21 -2.33 6.89
CA PRO A 137 -0.26 -1.26 6.59
C PRO A 137 -0.30 -0.82 5.13
N LYS A 138 -0.28 -1.79 4.21
CA LYS A 138 -0.27 -1.54 2.76
C LYS A 138 -1.53 -0.80 2.29
N LEU A 139 -2.69 -1.22 2.77
CA LEU A 139 -3.97 -0.63 2.35
C LEU A 139 -4.21 0.72 3.03
N THR A 140 -3.77 0.89 4.28
CA THR A 140 -3.80 2.18 4.99
C THR A 140 -2.91 3.21 4.32
N LEU A 141 -1.67 2.85 3.98
CA LEU A 141 -0.76 3.74 3.22
C LEU A 141 -1.35 4.08 1.85
N GLY A 142 -1.93 3.10 1.15
CA GLY A 142 -2.61 3.31 -0.14
C GLY A 142 -3.80 4.27 -0.06
N LEU A 143 -4.58 4.19 1.02
CA LEU A 143 -5.70 5.13 1.27
C LEU A 143 -5.19 6.55 1.51
N ILE A 144 -4.21 6.72 2.41
CA ILE A 144 -3.65 8.04 2.71
C ILE A 144 -2.98 8.66 1.47
N TRP A 145 -2.26 7.86 0.70
CA TRP A 145 -1.68 8.29 -0.58
C TRP A 145 -2.75 8.79 -1.56
N THR A 146 -3.84 8.04 -1.71
CA THR A 146 -5.00 8.43 -2.53
C THR A 146 -5.56 9.80 -2.09
N ILE A 147 -5.71 10.02 -0.78
CA ILE A 147 -6.19 11.28 -0.22
C ILE A 147 -5.20 12.42 -0.52
N ILE A 148 -3.91 12.22 -0.26
CA ILE A 148 -2.86 13.23 -0.51
C ILE A 148 -2.89 13.64 -1.99
N LEU A 149 -2.87 12.68 -2.91
CA LEU A 149 -2.85 12.96 -4.34
C LEU A 149 -4.07 13.79 -4.77
N ASN A 150 -5.26 13.43 -4.31
CA ASN A 150 -6.48 14.07 -4.78
C ASN A 150 -6.73 15.43 -4.14
N PHE A 151 -6.30 15.67 -2.90
CA PHE A 151 -6.56 16.95 -2.22
C PHE A 151 -5.38 17.92 -2.31
N GLN A 152 -4.14 17.46 -2.32
CA GLN A 152 -3.00 18.36 -2.38
C GLN A 152 -2.63 18.75 -3.82
N VAL A 153 -2.63 17.79 -4.75
CA VAL A 153 -2.26 18.07 -6.15
C VAL A 153 -3.37 18.82 -6.89
N SER A 154 -4.65 18.57 -6.55
CA SER A 154 -5.77 19.31 -7.12
C SER A 154 -5.77 20.78 -6.72
N VAL A 155 -5.42 21.10 -5.46
CA VAL A 155 -5.26 22.49 -5.00
C VAL A 155 -4.15 23.21 -5.77
N ILE A 156 -3.02 22.54 -6.05
CA ILE A 156 -1.95 23.12 -6.87
C ILE A 156 -2.45 23.39 -8.29
N LYS A 157 -3.13 22.42 -8.93
CA LYS A 157 -3.67 22.59 -10.28
C LYS A 157 -4.69 23.73 -10.37
N GLN A 158 -5.51 23.92 -9.34
CA GLN A 158 -6.50 25.01 -9.30
C GLN A 158 -5.83 26.38 -9.16
N ARG A 159 -4.87 26.53 -8.24
CA ARG A 159 -4.08 27.77 -8.08
C ARG A 159 -3.30 28.17 -9.33
N GLN A 160 -2.77 27.19 -10.07
CA GLN A 160 -2.06 27.45 -11.33
C GLN A 160 -3.01 27.95 -12.44
N ARG A 161 -4.27 27.47 -12.48
CA ARG A 161 -5.28 27.95 -13.44
C ARG A 161 -5.72 29.38 -13.15
N GLU A 162 -5.92 29.72 -11.87
CA GLU A 162 -6.27 31.08 -11.43
C GLU A 162 -5.15 32.08 -11.78
N ASN A 163 -3.89 31.68 -11.61
CA ASN A 163 -2.74 32.51 -12.00
C ASN A 163 -2.57 32.66 -13.53
N SER A 164 -3.03 31.70 -14.33
CA SER A 164 -3.00 31.78 -15.81
C SER A 164 -4.19 32.53 -16.43
N GLY A 165 -5.26 32.77 -15.67
CA GLY A 165 -6.50 33.41 -16.14
C GLY A 165 -6.58 34.92 -15.92
N THR A 166 -5.49 35.55 -15.46
CA THR A 166 -5.42 37.01 -15.21
C THR A 166 -4.45 37.71 -16.18
N GLN A 167 -4.43 37.30 -17.46
CA GLN A 167 -3.79 38.06 -18.54
C GLN A 167 -4.80 38.38 -19.62
#